data_AF-A0A2E8IEY5-F1
#
_entry.id   AF-A0A2E8IEY5-F1
#
_cell.length_a   1.000
_cell.length_b   1.000
_cell.length_c   1.000
_cell.angle_alpha   90.00
_cell.angle_beta   90.00
_cell.angle_gamma   90.00
#
_symmetry.space_group_name_H-M   'P 1'
#
loop_
_entity.id
_entity.type
_entity.pdbx_description
1 polymer ?
#
loop_
_entity_poly.entity_id
_entity_poly.type
_entity_poly.pdbx_seq_one_letter_code
_entity_poly.pdbx_strand_id
1 'polypeptide(L)'
;MYITMYFNTYELSHIFFSWTRMYMTFIGIGGMALVMFFFMRGMYTNKAKNIGIIGGSLLLMGVSTTLVRTQTPIEDVRWMKAMIPHHSIAILTSTRAEIKDPEVRQLADEIIKAQKKEIKEMKQMIKRLEAEQE
;
A
#
# COMPACT_ATOMS: atom_id res chain seq x y z
N MET A 1 1.54 -8.48 7.52
CA MET A 1 2.13 -7.41 6.68
C MET A 1 1.15 -6.27 6.38
N TYR A 2 -0.15 -6.51 6.19
CA TYR A 2 -1.07 -5.43 5.81
C TYR A 2 -1.17 -4.29 6.85
N ILE A 3 -1.44 -4.61 8.12
CA ILE A 3 -1.61 -3.62 9.20
C ILE A 3 -0.33 -2.79 9.40
N THR A 4 0.85 -3.42 9.32
CA THR A 4 2.14 -2.76 9.51
C THR A 4 2.42 -1.68 8.46
N MET A 5 1.78 -1.74 7.28
CA MET A 5 1.90 -0.70 6.27
C MET A 5 1.26 0.63 6.70
N TYR A 6 0.45 0.67 7.77
CA TYR A 6 -0.13 1.92 8.29
C TYR A 6 0.70 2.56 9.40
N PHE A 7 1.78 1.91 9.89
CA PHE A 7 2.61 2.44 10.98
C PHE A 7 3.35 3.73 10.61
N ASN A 8 3.48 4.03 9.32
CA ASN A 8 4.06 5.26 8.79
C ASN A 8 3.00 6.28 8.32
N THR A 9 1.74 6.12 8.72
CA THR A 9 0.68 7.11 8.47
C THR A 9 0.83 8.28 9.45
N TYR A 10 0.86 9.52 8.97
CA TYR A 10 1.03 10.71 9.81
C TYR A 10 -0.10 10.93 10.83
N GLU A 11 -1.35 10.70 10.44
CA GLU A 11 -2.53 10.83 11.31
C GLU A 11 -3.41 9.59 11.24
N LEU A 12 -4.01 9.21 12.38
CA LEU A 12 -4.96 8.09 12.45
C LEU A 12 -6.18 8.30 11.54
N SER A 13 -6.61 9.56 11.37
CA SER A 13 -7.73 9.93 10.49
C SER A 13 -7.45 9.69 9.00
N HIS A 14 -6.22 9.31 8.64
CA HIS A 14 -5.80 8.97 7.27
C HIS A 14 -5.77 7.45 7.02
N ILE A 15 -6.15 6.64 8.00
CA ILE A 15 -6.22 5.19 7.86
C ILE A 15 -7.53 4.80 7.18
N PHE A 16 -7.41 4.32 5.95
CA PHE A 16 -8.51 3.77 5.16
C PHE A 16 -8.10 2.44 4.57
N PHE A 17 -9.06 1.53 4.37
CA PHE A 17 -8.79 0.27 3.68
C PHE A 17 -8.32 0.53 2.23
N SER A 18 -7.33 -0.25 1.77
CA SER A 18 -6.73 -0.11 0.45
C SER A 18 -6.53 -1.48 -0.22
N TRP A 19 -7.25 -1.68 -1.33
CA TRP A 19 -7.07 -2.85 -2.21
C TRP A 19 -5.65 -2.94 -2.74
N THR A 20 -5.06 -1.82 -3.16
CA THR A 20 -3.67 -1.76 -3.63
C THR A 20 -2.68 -2.28 -2.58
N ARG A 21 -2.81 -1.86 -1.31
CA ARG A 21 -1.96 -2.37 -0.22
C ARG A 21 -2.18 -3.86 0.06
N MET A 22 -3.41 -4.34 -0.12
CA MET A 22 -3.72 -5.76 0.02
C MET A 22 -3.06 -6.59 -1.08
N TYR A 23 -3.11 -6.14 -2.34
CA TYR A 23 -2.39 -6.81 -3.44
C TYR A 23 -0.88 -6.83 -3.19
N MET A 24 -0.29 -5.72 -2.74
CA MET A 24 1.12 -5.68 -2.35
C MET A 24 1.45 -6.64 -1.19
N THR A 25 0.53 -6.79 -0.23
CA THR A 25 0.66 -7.77 0.85
C THR A 25 0.70 -9.20 0.30
N PHE A 26 -0.16 -9.54 -0.66
CA PHE A 26 -0.16 -10.86 -1.29
C PHE A 26 1.11 -11.15 -2.09
N ILE A 27 1.63 -10.15 -2.81
CA ILE A 27 2.93 -10.24 -3.48
C ILE A 27 4.03 -10.54 -2.46
N GLY A 28 4.06 -9.80 -1.34
CA GLY A 28 5.04 -10.00 -0.28
C GLY A 28 4.95 -11.37 0.39
N ILE A 29 3.73 -11.86 0.69
CA ILE A 29 3.50 -13.18 1.26
C ILE A 29 3.97 -14.28 0.30
N GLY A 30 3.61 -14.20 -0.98
CA GLY A 30 4.06 -15.17 -1.98
C GLY A 30 5.58 -15.16 -2.16
N GLY A 31 6.20 -13.97 -2.23
CA GLY A 31 7.64 -13.84 -2.34
C GLY A 31 8.37 -14.41 -1.12
N MET A 32 7.88 -14.09 0.09
CA MET A 32 8.44 -14.62 1.34
C MET A 32 8.29 -16.14 1.42
N ALA A 33 7.16 -16.70 1.01
CA ALA A 33 6.95 -18.15 0.99
C ALA A 33 7.96 -18.86 0.08
N LEU A 34 8.27 -18.28 -1.10
CA LEU A 34 9.30 -18.83 -2.00
C LEU A 34 10.71 -18.72 -1.42
N VAL A 35 11.04 -17.61 -0.77
CA VAL A 35 12.31 -17.43 -0.06
C VAL A 35 12.46 -18.46 1.07
N MET A 36 11.46 -18.57 1.94
CA MET A 36 11.46 -19.56 3.03
C MET A 36 11.58 -20.98 2.49
N PHE A 37 10.82 -21.32 1.45
CA PHE A 37 10.92 -22.61 0.81
C PHE A 37 12.34 -22.88 0.28
N PHE A 38 12.97 -21.89 -0.36
CA PHE A 38 14.33 -22.00 -0.88
C PHE A 38 15.40 -22.18 0.21
N PHE A 39 15.26 -21.58 1.39
CA PHE A 39 16.24 -21.73 2.46
C PHE A 39 15.97 -22.92 3.39
N MET A 40 14.71 -23.35 3.51
CA MET A 40 14.29 -24.41 4.43
C MET A 40 13.91 -25.71 3.70
N ARG A 41 14.44 -25.94 2.49
CA ARG A 41 14.10 -27.09 1.62
C ARG A 41 14.14 -28.44 2.33
N GLY A 42 15.10 -28.61 3.26
CA GLY A 42 15.28 -29.85 4.01
C GLY A 42 14.13 -30.22 4.95
N MET A 43 13.30 -29.24 5.36
CA MET A 43 12.12 -29.47 6.20
C MET A 43 10.89 -29.91 5.39
N TYR A 44 10.92 -29.72 4.08
CA TYR A 44 9.80 -29.93 3.17
C TYR A 44 9.90 -31.29 2.48
N THR A 45 9.50 -32.36 3.16
CA THR A 45 9.70 -33.74 2.68
C THR A 45 8.67 -34.21 1.64
N ASN A 46 7.46 -33.64 1.63
CA ASN A 46 6.38 -34.07 0.74
C ASN A 46 6.38 -33.28 -0.58
N LYS A 47 6.79 -33.94 -1.69
CA LYS A 47 6.88 -33.32 -3.02
C LYS A 47 5.58 -32.68 -3.50
N ALA A 48 4.42 -33.29 -3.24
CA ALA A 48 3.13 -32.75 -3.69
C ALA A 48 2.79 -31.43 -2.97
N LYS A 49 3.01 -31.38 -1.64
CA LYS A 49 2.82 -30.15 -0.86
C LYS A 49 3.79 -29.05 -1.30
N ASN A 50 5.03 -29.41 -1.62
CA ASN A 50 6.04 -28.46 -2.08
C ASN A 50 5.65 -27.81 -3.41
N ILE A 51 5.19 -28.61 -4.38
CA ILE A 51 4.66 -28.11 -5.64
C ILE A 51 3.47 -27.20 -5.40
N GLY A 52 2.57 -27.57 -4.48
CA GLY A 52 1.43 -26.73 -4.08
C GLY A 52 1.86 -25.38 -3.50
N ILE A 53 2.85 -25.35 -2.60
CA ILE A 53 3.37 -24.12 -2.00
C ILE A 53 3.98 -23.21 -3.07
N ILE A 54 4.85 -23.77 -3.93
CA ILE A 54 5.54 -22.99 -4.97
C ILE A 54 4.53 -22.48 -5.99
N GLY A 55 3.71 -23.38 -6.55
CA GLY A 55 2.70 -23.05 -7.55
C GLY A 55 1.66 -22.06 -7.03
N GLY A 56 1.17 -22.27 -5.80
CA GLY A 56 0.24 -21.35 -5.15
C GLY A 56 0.86 -19.97 -4.89
N SER A 57 2.13 -19.92 -4.46
CA SER A 57 2.84 -18.66 -4.23
C SER A 57 3.06 -17.89 -5.53
N LEU A 58 3.50 -18.57 -6.60
CA LEU A 58 3.69 -17.97 -7.92
C LEU A 58 2.37 -17.46 -8.50
N LEU A 59 1.29 -18.23 -8.37
CA LEU A 59 -0.04 -17.81 -8.82
C LEU A 59 -0.55 -16.60 -8.04
N LEU A 60 -0.43 -16.62 -6.70
CA LEU A 60 -0.83 -15.51 -5.84
C LEU A 60 -0.06 -14.23 -6.20
N MET A 61 1.25 -14.34 -6.41
CA MET A 61 2.09 -13.21 -6.85
C MET A 61 1.70 -12.73 -8.24
N GLY A 62 1.52 -13.63 -9.20
CA GLY A 62 1.17 -13.29 -10.58
C GLY A 62 -0.16 -12.55 -10.67
N VAL A 63 -1.22 -13.11 -10.07
CA VAL A 63 -2.55 -12.49 -10.05
C VAL A 63 -2.50 -11.14 -9.33
N SER A 64 -1.88 -11.06 -8.15
CA SER A 64 -1.81 -9.81 -7.38
C SER A 64 -0.99 -8.74 -8.10
N THR A 65 0.07 -9.13 -8.81
CA THR A 65 0.89 -8.23 -9.64
C THR A 65 0.08 -7.68 -10.81
N THR A 66 -0.72 -8.52 -11.47
CA THR A 66 -1.61 -8.05 -12.53
C THR A 66 -2.63 -7.06 -11.97
N LEU A 67 -3.33 -7.39 -10.88
CA LEU A 67 -4.33 -6.51 -10.27
C LEU A 67 -3.76 -5.16 -9.83
N VAL A 68 -2.57 -5.14 -9.21
CA VAL A 68 -1.92 -3.88 -8.82
C VAL A 68 -1.41 -3.10 -10.02
N ARG A 69 -1.07 -3.74 -11.14
CA ARG A 69 -0.62 -3.05 -12.37
C ARG A 69 -1.79 -2.50 -13.19
N THR A 70 -2.90 -3.23 -13.28
CA THR A 70 -4.06 -2.81 -14.06
C THR A 70 -5.03 -1.93 -13.29
N GLN A 71 -4.88 -1.85 -11.96
CA GLN A 71 -5.79 -1.11 -11.08
C GLN A 71 -7.26 -1.55 -11.23
N THR A 72 -7.50 -2.83 -11.58
CA THR A 72 -8.85 -3.39 -11.67
C THR A 72 -9.21 -4.03 -10.31
N PRO A 73 -10.35 -3.73 -9.66
CA PRO A 73 -11.41 -2.75 -9.95
C PRO A 73 -11.33 -1.53 -8.99
N ILE A 74 -10.34 -0.66 -9.17
CA ILE A 74 -10.14 0.54 -8.35
C ILE A 74 -10.91 1.70 -8.96
N GLU A 75 -12.07 2.01 -8.38
CA GLU A 75 -12.94 3.15 -8.73
C GLU A 75 -12.64 4.37 -7.84
N ASP A 76 -13.24 5.53 -8.15
CA ASP A 76 -12.97 6.84 -7.52
C ASP A 76 -12.83 6.79 -6.00
N VAL A 77 -13.83 6.25 -5.28
CA VAL A 77 -13.82 6.17 -3.82
C VAL A 77 -12.70 5.27 -3.31
N ARG A 78 -12.47 4.11 -3.98
CA ARG A 78 -11.40 3.17 -3.61
C ARG A 78 -10.03 3.77 -3.86
N TRP A 79 -9.88 4.51 -4.96
CA TRP A 79 -8.68 5.23 -5.32
C TRP A 79 -8.36 6.28 -4.26
N MET A 80 -9.31 7.15 -3.92
CA MET A 80 -9.11 8.21 -2.92
C MET A 80 -8.80 7.63 -1.53
N LYS A 81 -9.52 6.58 -1.11
CA LYS A 81 -9.26 5.87 0.16
C LYS A 81 -7.85 5.27 0.19
N ALA A 82 -7.33 4.75 -0.93
CA ALA A 82 -5.95 4.27 -1.00
C ALA A 82 -4.91 5.41 -1.03
N MET A 83 -5.29 6.57 -1.58
CA MET A 83 -4.39 7.69 -1.83
C MET A 83 -4.21 8.59 -0.59
N ILE A 84 -5.20 8.71 0.28
CA ILE A 84 -5.08 9.43 1.57
C ILE A 84 -3.93 8.90 2.44
N PRO A 85 -3.81 7.59 2.76
CA PRO A 85 -2.69 7.09 3.54
C PRO A 85 -1.36 7.17 2.77
N HIS A 86 -1.37 7.17 1.43
CA HIS A 86 -0.15 7.44 0.64
C HIS A 86 0.34 8.88 0.85
N HIS A 87 -0.54 9.86 0.73
CA HIS A 87 -0.23 11.28 0.95
C HIS A 87 0.21 11.53 2.40
N SER A 88 -0.42 10.84 3.35
CA SER A 88 -0.06 10.88 4.76
C SER A 88 1.39 10.48 5.04
N ILE A 89 1.94 9.51 4.28
CA ILE A 89 3.36 9.11 4.42
C ILE A 89 4.27 10.25 3.97
N ALA A 90 3.96 10.92 2.85
CA ALA A 90 4.76 12.05 2.37
C ALA A 90 4.79 13.21 3.36
N ILE A 91 3.67 13.47 4.06
CA ILE A 91 3.63 14.44 5.15
C ILE A 91 4.54 13.99 6.30
N LEU A 92 4.44 12.74 6.74
CA LEU A 92 5.26 12.21 7.83
C LEU A 92 6.76 12.36 7.54
N THR A 93 7.20 11.90 6.37
CA THR A 93 8.62 11.88 6.00
C THR A 93 9.17 13.29 5.80
N SER A 94 8.43 14.17 5.12
CA SER A 94 8.83 15.56 4.88
C SER A 94 8.89 16.37 6.18
N THR A 95 7.97 16.10 7.12
CA THR A 95 7.92 16.80 8.42
C THR A 95 9.05 16.34 9.35
N ARG A 96 9.38 15.05 9.36
CA ARG A 96 10.32 14.47 10.33
C ARG A 96 11.76 14.34 9.85
N ALA A 97 12.03 14.51 8.55
CA ALA A 97 13.38 14.43 8.02
C ALA A 97 14.22 15.66 8.42
N GLU A 98 15.48 15.41 8.80
CA GLU A 98 16.48 16.44 9.11
C GLU A 98 17.10 17.03 7.83
N ILE A 99 16.28 17.67 7.00
CA ILE A 99 16.71 18.37 5.79
C ILE A 99 17.35 19.71 6.19
N LYS A 100 18.62 19.89 5.84
CA LYS A 100 19.44 21.08 6.15
C LYS A 100 19.58 22.05 4.98
N ASP A 101 19.55 21.52 3.76
CA ASP A 101 19.64 22.33 2.55
C ASP A 101 18.37 23.19 2.40
N PRO A 102 18.48 24.52 2.20
CA PRO A 102 17.32 25.40 2.11
C PRO A 102 16.38 25.11 0.93
N GLU A 103 16.92 24.73 -0.23
CA GLU A 103 16.13 24.43 -1.42
C GLU A 103 15.34 23.15 -1.22
N VAL A 104 15.98 22.11 -0.66
CA VAL A 104 15.30 20.85 -0.34
C VAL A 104 14.26 21.04 0.77
N ARG A 105 14.53 21.92 1.75
CA ARG A 105 13.55 22.24 2.81
C ARG A 105 12.30 22.92 2.22
N GLN A 106 12.50 23.89 1.32
CA GLN A 106 11.39 24.55 0.64
C GLN A 106 10.53 23.53 -0.12
N LEU A 107 11.15 22.61 -0.87
CA LEU A 107 10.43 21.54 -1.57
C LEU A 107 9.62 20.67 -0.60
N ALA A 108 10.19 20.29 0.55
CA ALA A 108 9.49 19.50 1.55
C ALA A 108 8.25 20.22 2.12
N ASP A 109 8.36 21.53 2.37
CA ASP A 109 7.23 22.33 2.87
C ASP A 109 6.12 22.48 1.83
N GLU A 110 6.49 22.65 0.54
CA GLU A 110 5.55 22.67 -0.58
C GLU A 110 4.80 21.33 -0.72
N ILE A 111 5.52 20.20 -0.62
CA ILE A 111 4.92 18.86 -0.59
C ILE A 111 3.93 18.75 0.56
N ILE A 112 4.31 19.11 1.80
CA ILE A 112 3.40 19.03 2.96
C ILE A 112 2.12 19.83 2.72
N LYS A 113 2.24 21.06 2.19
CA LYS A 113 1.11 21.94 1.91
C LYS A 113 0.17 21.35 0.85
N ALA A 114 0.71 20.86 -0.26
CA ALA A 114 -0.07 20.25 -1.33
C ALA A 114 -0.81 18.99 -0.82
N GLN A 115 -0.09 18.10 -0.16
CA GLN A 115 -0.61 16.81 0.28
C GLN A 115 -1.73 16.96 1.33
N LYS A 116 -1.63 17.94 2.24
CA LYS A 116 -2.71 18.27 3.19
C LYS A 116 -3.96 18.79 2.49
N LYS A 117 -3.80 19.63 1.47
CA LYS A 117 -4.91 20.16 0.67
C LYS A 117 -5.62 19.02 -0.07
N GLU A 118 -4.86 18.17 -0.76
CA GLU A 118 -5.38 17.03 -1.52
C GLU A 118 -6.11 16.01 -0.63
N ILE A 119 -5.61 15.73 0.59
CA ILE A 119 -6.32 14.88 1.55
C ILE A 119 -7.69 15.46 1.91
N LYS A 120 -7.78 16.79 2.13
CA LYS A 120 -9.06 17.44 2.44
C LYS A 120 -10.04 17.32 1.28
N GLU A 121 -9.58 17.57 0.06
CA GLU A 121 -10.39 17.45 -1.16
C GLU A 121 -10.88 16.02 -1.37
N MET A 122 -9.99 15.02 -1.24
CA MET A 122 -10.36 13.61 -1.32
C MET A 122 -11.40 13.21 -0.27
N LYS A 123 -11.25 13.63 0.99
CA LYS A 123 -12.24 13.36 2.05
C LYS A 123 -13.61 13.97 1.72
N GLN A 124 -13.65 15.18 1.16
CA GLN A 124 -14.88 15.83 0.74
C GLN A 124 -15.55 15.10 -0.44
N MET A 125 -14.77 14.70 -1.44
CA MET A 125 -15.27 13.96 -2.60
C MET A 125 -15.77 12.56 -2.23
N ILE A 126 -15.07 11.83 -1.35
CA ILE A 126 -15.54 10.55 -0.81
C ILE A 126 -16.90 10.72 -0.17
N LYS A 127 -17.05 11.70 0.75
CA LYS A 127 -18.32 11.95 1.44
C LYS A 127 -19.46 12.25 0.46
N ARG A 128 -19.19 13.06 -0.57
CA ARG A 128 -20.17 13.39 -1.62
C ARG A 128 -20.60 12.15 -2.40
N LEU A 129 -19.64 11.37 -2.91
CA LEU A 129 -19.93 10.19 -3.74
C LEU A 129 -20.61 9.07 -2.95
N GLU A 130 -20.28 8.88 -1.67
CA GLU A 130 -20.95 7.89 -0.83
C GLU A 130 -22.41 8.30 -0.53
N ALA A 131 -22.67 9.60 -0.32
CA ALA A 131 -24.03 10.11 -0.11
C ALA A 131 -24.91 10.08 -1.38
N GLU A 132 -24.32 10.08 -2.58
CA GLU A 132 -25.03 9.93 -3.86
C GLU A 132 -25.44 8.47 -4.15
N GLN A 133 -24.91 7.50 -3.39
CA GLN A 133 -25.17 6.06 -3.56
C GLN A 133 -26.18 5.50 -2.55
N GLU A 134 -26.61 6.31 -1.58
CA GLU A 134 -27.68 6.02 -0.61
C GLU A 134 -29.04 6.53 -1.10
#